data_AF-A0A4Z1C7J4-F1
#
_entry.id   AF-A0A4Z1C7J4-F1
#
_cell.length_a   1.000
_cell.length_b   1.000
_cell.length_c   1.000
_cell.angle_alpha   90.00
_cell.angle_beta   90.00
_cell.angle_gamma   90.00
#
_symmetry.space_group_name_H-M   'P 1'
#
loop_
_entity.id
_entity.type
_entity.pdbx_description
1 polymer ?
#
loop_
_entity_poly.entity_id
_entity_poly.type
_entity_poly.pdbx_seq_one_letter_code
_entity_poly.pdbx_strand_id
1 'polypeptide(L)'
;MRAPDLTQIDASRHLLIAGPTASGKSALALAVARAQGGLIVNADALQVWSCWQVLTARPSAAELAAAPHALYGHAAPGGTWTVGDWLREVAALTGERLIVAGGTG
;
A
#
# COMPACT_ATOMS: atom_id res chain seq x y z
N MET A 1 5.27 -22.13 1.21
CA MET A 1 5.79 -21.02 0.38
C MET A 1 7.03 -20.48 1.09
N ARG A 2 8.18 -20.36 0.41
CA ARG A 2 9.41 -19.82 1.02
C ARG A 2 9.20 -18.32 1.30
N ALA A 3 9.59 -17.84 2.47
CA ALA A 3 9.55 -16.41 2.76
C ALA A 3 10.43 -15.65 1.76
N PRO A 4 10.00 -14.47 1.26
CA PRO A 4 10.80 -13.68 0.34
C PRO A 4 12.12 -13.28 0.99
N ASP A 5 13.22 -13.36 0.23
CA ASP A 5 14.53 -12.89 0.68
C ASP A 5 14.57 -11.36 0.61
N LEU A 6 14.39 -10.72 1.76
CA LEU A 6 14.33 -9.26 1.84
C LEU A 6 15.72 -8.61 1.70
N THR A 7 16.82 -9.38 1.75
CA THR A 7 18.18 -8.82 1.60
C THR A 7 18.45 -8.28 0.21
N GLN A 8 17.65 -8.70 -0.78
CA GLN A 8 17.72 -8.22 -2.16
C GLN A 8 17.00 -6.86 -2.37
N ILE A 9 16.32 -6.35 -1.34
CA ILE A 9 15.57 -5.09 -1.40
C ILE A 9 16.37 -4.02 -0.66
N ASP A 10 16.82 -2.99 -1.39
CA ASP A 10 17.55 -1.85 -0.83
C ASP A 10 16.67 -1.04 0.14
N ALA A 11 17.06 -1.03 1.41
CA ALA A 11 16.34 -0.35 2.48
C ALA A 11 16.41 1.19 2.41
N SER A 12 17.28 1.76 1.58
CA SER A 12 17.46 3.22 1.43
C SER A 12 16.60 3.84 0.33
N ARG A 13 15.92 3.03 -0.48
CA ARG A 13 15.14 3.49 -1.65
C ARG A 13 13.66 3.24 -1.50
N HIS A 14 12.85 4.08 -2.13
CA HIS A 14 11.43 3.78 -2.36
C HIS A 14 11.27 2.42 -3.06
N LEU A 15 10.21 1.70 -2.70
CA LEU A 15 9.90 0.39 -3.24
C LEU A 15 8.54 0.43 -3.93
N LEU A 16 8.48 -0.06 -5.17
CA LEU A 16 7.23 -0.32 -5.89
C LEU A 16 7.01 -1.83 -5.96
N ILE A 17 5.87 -2.29 -5.46
CA ILE A 17 5.42 -3.69 -5.52
C ILE A 17 4.19 -3.73 -6.43
N ALA A 18 4.42 -4.02 -7.71
CA ALA A 18 3.38 -4.17 -8.72
C ALA A 18 3.14 -5.65 -9.06
N GLY A 19 1.95 -5.97 -9.57
CA GLY A 19 1.58 -7.33 -9.97
C GLY A 19 0.07 -7.57 -9.93
N PRO A 20 -0.39 -8.72 -10.45
CA PRO A 20 -1.82 -9.03 -10.53
C PRO A 20 -2.48 -9.13 -9.15
N THR A 21 -3.80 -8.98 -9.09
CA THR A 21 -4.57 -9.21 -7.87
C THR A 21 -4.28 -10.61 -7.30
N ALA A 22 -4.26 -10.73 -5.98
CA ALA A 22 -3.92 -11.96 -5.25
C ALA A 22 -2.48 -12.50 -5.43
N SER A 23 -1.54 -11.72 -5.98
CA SER A 23 -0.12 -12.13 -6.07
C SER A 23 0.70 -11.97 -4.77
N GLY A 24 0.07 -11.57 -3.66
CA GLY A 24 0.74 -11.41 -2.35
C GLY A 24 1.45 -10.07 -2.13
N LYS A 25 1.16 -9.03 -2.93
CA LYS A 25 1.80 -7.70 -2.82
C LYS A 25 1.71 -7.10 -1.42
N SER A 26 0.52 -7.07 -0.84
CA SER A 26 0.30 -6.49 0.49
C SER A 26 1.08 -7.24 1.58
N ALA A 27 1.18 -8.57 1.47
CA ALA A 27 1.96 -9.36 2.39
C ALA A 27 3.48 -9.06 2.27
N LEU A 28 3.99 -8.87 1.05
CA LEU A 28 5.37 -8.46 0.83
C LEU A 28 5.63 -7.03 1.34
N ALA A 29 4.72 -6.09 1.08
CA ALA A 29 4.81 -4.72 1.57
C ALA A 29 4.89 -4.67 3.10
N LEU A 30 4.02 -5.44 3.78
CA LEU A 30 4.02 -5.57 5.23
C LEU A 30 5.31 -6.21 5.77
N ALA A 31 5.81 -7.26 5.10
CA ALA A 31 7.06 -7.89 5.49
C ALA A 31 8.25 -6.92 5.38
N VAL A 32 8.33 -6.15 4.30
CA VAL A 32 9.36 -5.12 4.10
C VAL A 32 9.25 -4.02 5.15
N ALA A 33 8.06 -3.46 5.36
CA ALA A 33 7.88 -2.36 6.32
C ALA A 33 8.22 -2.78 7.76
N ARG A 34 7.85 -4.00 8.17
CA ARG A 34 8.20 -4.53 9.50
C ARG A 34 9.69 -4.80 9.69
N ALA A 35 10.39 -5.22 8.63
CA ALA A 35 11.80 -5.59 8.71
C ALA A 35 12.76 -4.42 8.48
N GLN A 36 12.39 -3.48 7.61
CA GLN A 36 13.27 -2.42 7.11
C GLN A 36 12.73 -1.00 7.38
N GLY A 37 11.51 -0.87 7.90
CA GLY A 37 10.81 0.40 8.03
C GLY A 37 10.25 0.93 6.70
N GLY A 38 9.46 2.00 6.79
CA GLY A 38 8.82 2.68 5.67
C GLY A 38 7.29 2.70 5.77
N LEU A 39 6.70 3.61 5.01
CA LEU A 39 5.27 3.83 4.91
C LEU A 39 4.68 3.02 3.76
N ILE A 40 3.72 2.14 4.06
CA ILE A 40 2.99 1.40 3.03
C ILE A 40 1.95 2.32 2.40
N VAL A 41 2.02 2.52 1.09
CA VAL A 41 1.15 3.41 0.35
C VAL A 41 0.29 2.60 -0.62
N ASN A 42 -1.03 2.70 -0.48
CA ASN A 42 -1.97 2.09 -1.41
C ASN A 42 -1.84 2.69 -2.82
N ALA A 43 -1.82 1.83 -3.84
CA ALA A 43 -1.97 2.21 -5.25
C ALA A 43 -3.05 1.36 -5.96
N ASP A 44 -3.98 0.78 -5.22
CA ASP A 44 -5.19 0.14 -5.75
C ASP A 44 -6.39 1.11 -5.70
N ALA A 45 -6.97 1.38 -6.86
CA ALA A 45 -8.04 2.36 -7.03
C ALA A 45 -9.36 2.02 -6.30
N LEU A 46 -9.57 0.75 -5.93
CA LEU A 46 -10.77 0.36 -5.18
C LEU A 46 -10.56 0.40 -3.67
N GLN A 47 -9.32 0.23 -3.20
CA GLN A 47 -9.00 0.18 -1.77
C GLN A 47 -9.05 1.56 -1.08
N VAL A 48 -9.17 2.66 -1.84
CA VAL A 48 -9.29 4.02 -1.29
C VAL A 48 -10.66 4.29 -0.67
N TRP A 49 -11.72 3.59 -1.09
CA TRP A 49 -13.09 3.91 -0.67
C TRP A 49 -13.41 3.38 0.72
N SER A 50 -13.91 4.23 1.61
CA SER A 50 -14.15 3.91 3.02
C SER A 50 -15.12 2.76 3.23
N CYS A 51 -16.14 2.64 2.38
CA CYS A 51 -17.18 1.61 2.45
C CYS A 51 -16.77 0.21 1.96
N TRP A 52 -15.62 0.05 1.28
CA TRP A 52 -15.26 -1.20 0.60
C TRP A 52 -14.12 -1.97 1.27
N GLN A 53 -14.25 -2.29 2.55
CA GLN A 53 -13.21 -3.04 3.26
C GLN A 53 -13.03 -4.48 2.78
N VAL A 54 -14.12 -5.25 2.77
CA VAL A 54 -14.07 -6.70 2.56
C VAL A 54 -13.85 -7.02 1.08
N LEU A 55 -14.60 -6.36 0.19
CA LEU A 55 -14.61 -6.68 -1.24
C LEU A 55 -13.30 -6.36 -1.96
N THR A 56 -12.49 -5.46 -1.41
CA THR A 56 -11.23 -5.02 -2.04
C THR A 56 -10.01 -5.62 -1.36
N ALA A 57 -10.20 -6.51 -0.39
CA ALA A 57 -9.12 -7.10 0.40
C ALA A 57 -8.17 -6.03 0.97
N ARG A 58 -8.73 -4.93 1.51
CA ARG A 58 -7.92 -3.94 2.25
C ARG A 58 -7.20 -4.64 3.42
N PRO A 59 -6.06 -4.11 3.88
CA PRO A 59 -5.42 -4.58 5.10
C PRO A 59 -6.43 -4.65 6.26
N SER A 60 -6.39 -5.75 6.98
CA SER A 60 -7.14 -5.95 8.22
C SER A 60 -6.66 -5.00 9.31
N ALA A 61 -7.44 -4.82 10.37
CA ALA A 61 -7.03 -4.00 11.52
C ALA A 61 -5.70 -4.46 12.14
N ALA A 62 -5.43 -5.77 12.16
CA ALA A 62 -4.16 -6.31 12.65
C ALA A 62 -2.98 -5.93 11.74
N GLU A 63 -3.17 -5.94 10.43
CA GLU A 63 -2.13 -5.52 9.47
C GLU A 63 -1.90 -4.01 9.51
N LEU A 64 -2.96 -3.20 9.61
CA LEU A 64 -2.88 -1.75 9.79
C LEU A 64 -2.15 -1.36 11.08
N ALA A 65 -2.30 -2.15 12.15
CA ALA A 65 -1.59 -1.94 13.41
C ALA A 65 -0.12 -2.40 13.36
N ALA A 66 0.24 -3.28 12.43
CA ALA A 66 1.57 -3.90 12.36
C ALA A 66 2.63 -3.05 11.65
N ALA A 67 2.21 -2.06 10.84
CA ALA A 67 3.08 -1.11 10.15
C ALA A 67 2.28 0.15 9.74
N PRO A 68 2.92 1.30 9.52
CA PRO A 68 2.21 2.49 9.05
C PRO A 68 1.69 2.28 7.62
N HIS A 69 0.44 2.69 7.40
CA HIS A 69 -0.26 2.61 6.10
C HIS A 69 -0.88 3.96 5.75
N ALA A 70 -0.87 4.31 4.47
CA ALA A 70 -1.51 5.50 3.93
C ALA A 70 -2.39 5.18 2.72
N LEU A 71 -3.40 6.03 2.52
CA LEU A 71 -4.30 6.05 1.37
C LEU A 71 -5.21 4.81 1.23
N TYR A 72 -5.54 4.17 2.35
CA TYR A 72 -6.54 3.11 2.43
C TYR A 72 -7.83 3.63 3.05
N GLY A 73 -8.97 3.39 2.39
CA GLY A 73 -10.30 3.59 2.95
C GLY A 73 -10.63 5.01 3.42
N HIS A 74 -9.92 6.03 2.93
CA HIS A 74 -10.10 7.41 3.33
C HIS A 74 -11.08 8.19 2.45
N ALA A 75 -11.31 7.75 1.21
CA ALA A 75 -12.22 8.41 0.28
C ALA A 75 -13.69 8.09 0.62
N ALA A 76 -14.53 9.13 0.71
CA ALA A 76 -15.96 8.99 0.98
C ALA A 76 -16.73 8.39 -0.22
N PRO A 77 -17.75 7.55 -0.01
CA PRO A 77 -18.55 7.00 -1.10
C PRO A 77 -19.31 8.09 -1.86
N GLY A 78 -19.61 7.83 -3.14
CA GLY A 78 -20.44 8.70 -3.98
C GLY A 78 -19.70 9.88 -4.63
N GLY A 79 -18.40 10.01 -4.38
CA GLY A 79 -17.52 10.97 -5.06
C GLY A 79 -16.80 10.37 -6.26
N THR A 80 -16.05 11.22 -6.96
CA THR A 80 -15.04 10.80 -7.95
C THR A 80 -13.67 10.86 -7.30
N TRP A 81 -12.82 9.88 -7.62
CA TRP A 81 -11.43 9.89 -7.21
C TRP A 81 -10.57 9.39 -8.37
N THR A 82 -9.49 10.10 -8.66
CA THR A 82 -8.69 9.94 -9.88
C THR A 82 -7.23 9.70 -9.56
N VAL A 83 -6.45 9.28 -10.56
CA VAL A 83 -4.99 9.22 -10.44
C VAL A 83 -4.38 10.58 -10.11
N GLY A 84 -5.01 11.69 -10.53
CA GLY A 84 -4.57 13.04 -10.17
C GLY A 84 -4.77 13.35 -8.68
N ASP A 85 -5.81 12.79 -8.06
CA ASP A 85 -6.00 12.86 -6.61
C ASP A 85 -4.94 12.05 -5.88
N TRP A 86 -4.69 10.83 -6.33
CA TRP A 86 -3.64 9.97 -5.80
C TRP A 86 -2.26 10.64 -5.84
N LEU A 87 -1.88 11.20 -6.98
CA LEU A 87 -0.58 11.86 -7.16
C LEU A 87 -0.41 13.03 -6.19
N ARG A 88 -1.47 13.82 -5.96
CA ARG A 88 -1.45 14.92 -4.99
C ARG A 88 -1.28 14.41 -3.56
N GLU A 89 -2.00 13.37 -3.18
CA GLU A 89 -1.91 12.79 -1.83
C GLU A 89 -0.55 12.14 -1.58
N VAL A 90 -0.01 11.39 -2.54
CA VAL A 90 1.33 10.79 -2.44
C VAL A 90 2.42 11.87 -2.40
N ALA A 91 2.31 12.93 -3.20
CA ALA A 91 3.28 14.02 -3.19
C ALA A 91 3.34 14.78 -1.84
N ALA A 92 2.27 14.71 -1.04
CA ALA A 92 2.24 15.28 0.30
C ALA A 92 2.92 14.37 1.35
N LEU A 93 3.19 13.10 1.04
CA LEU A 93 3.89 12.18 1.93
C LEU A 93 5.40 12.45 1.85
N THR A 94 5.98 12.92 2.95
CA THR A 94 7.41 13.28 3.03
C THR A 94 8.06 12.68 4.27
N GLY A 95 9.39 12.59 4.29
CA GLY A 95 10.17 12.19 5.47
C GLY A 95 10.31 10.68 5.70
N GLU A 96 9.53 9.85 5.00
CA GLU A 96 9.58 8.39 5.10
C GLU A 96 9.85 7.71 3.75
N ARG A 97 10.52 6.55 3.81
CA ARG A 97 10.64 5.64 2.66
C ARG A 97 9.25 5.11 2.31
N LEU A 98 8.76 5.48 1.13
CA LEU A 98 7.51 4.93 0.60
C LEU A 98 7.68 3.49 0.06
N ILE A 99 6.75 2.62 0.44
CA ILE A 99 6.55 1.27 -0.09
C ILE A 99 5.18 1.26 -0.78
N VAL A 100 5.17 1.50 -2.09
CA VAL A 100 3.95 1.60 -2.89
C VAL A 100 3.50 0.20 -3.31
N ALA A 101 2.28 -0.18 -2.97
CA ALA A 101 1.71 -1.48 -3.30
C ALA A 101 0.37 -1.33 -4.01
N GLY A 102 0.24 -1.91 -5.20
CA GLY A 102 -0.98 -1.81 -6.00
C GLY A 102 -0.88 -2.61 -7.29
N GLY A 103 -2.02 -2.76 -7.98
CA GLY A 103 -2.11 -3.48 -9.24
C GLY A 103 -2.89 -2.73 -10.33
N THR A 104 -3.30 -1.50 -10.06
CA THR A 104 -3.99 -0.67 -11.05
C THR A 104 -2.93 -0.08 -12.00
N GLY A 105 -2.85 -0.63 -13.20
CA GLY A 105 -2.10 -0.08 -14.33
C GLY A 105 -3.00 0.70 -15.26
#